data_AF-H8I4S2-F1
#
_entry.id   AF-H8I4S2-F1
#
_cell.length_a   1.000
_cell.length_b   1.000
_cell.length_c   1.000
_cell.angle_alpha   90.00
_cell.angle_beta   90.00
_cell.angle_gamma   90.00
#
_symmetry.space_group_name_H-M   'P 1'
#
loop_
_entity.id
_entity.type
_entity.pdbx_description
1 polymer ?
#
loop_
_entity_poly.entity_id
_entity_poly.type
_entity_poly.pdbx_seq_one_letter_code
_entity_poly.pdbx_strand_id
1 'polypeptide(L)'
;MSLAARLVASIIVASALIALVAPGLCIGTGVKAYVPTMRSATVEALPLTHSGSFMVYNDGYRDGVYIVRVGVTEPSSINWLNLSDSIFTLRPGQSKLVYFTFNLTVETAIAGEHEFIFTPTLLAIGVEPYLDALATYVSRADSFRFRLSISGQPGAASAAIPITFVEGNRTNFIQYSVLEDTNKVVTQLDRAIRLNLPDSAIVGEPVPVSISIFEGLSKRGISLMAVSPEGQAFPVSEGNIAFNSIGLWGVIVLVGDEMIIGRTIDVKPMWSPLAGLDASSLLAGLSLLLLLSVVPLWLLVPAKRQKDPYDDIVFKAYVVKKYIDKFDRDRLQRAVQLLKEEYERLVSAGAPGDKWSAINSIKELDALAELE
;
A
#
# COMPACT_ATOMS: atom_id res chain seq x y z
N MET A 1 -28.91 -35.78 13.79
CA MET A 1 -28.61 -35.21 12.45
C MET A 1 -28.41 -36.36 11.48
N SER A 2 -29.18 -36.39 10.39
CA SER A 2 -29.03 -37.38 9.32
C SER A 2 -27.68 -37.20 8.60
N LEU A 3 -27.20 -38.26 7.96
CA LEU A 3 -25.94 -38.25 7.21
C LEU A 3 -25.91 -37.13 6.14
N ALA A 4 -27.07 -36.85 5.53
CA ALA A 4 -27.26 -35.77 4.58
C ALA A 4 -27.02 -34.37 5.18
N ALA A 5 -27.47 -34.13 6.42
CA ALA A 5 -27.27 -32.84 7.09
C ALA A 5 -25.79 -32.57 7.42
N ARG A 6 -25.01 -33.62 7.68
CA ARG A 6 -23.55 -33.50 7.90
C ARG A 6 -22.80 -33.20 6.61
N LEU A 7 -23.23 -33.80 5.50
CA LEU A 7 -22.60 -33.63 4.20
C LEU A 7 -22.84 -32.21 3.64
N VAL A 8 -24.06 -31.69 3.79
CA VAL A 8 -24.40 -30.30 3.44
C VAL A 8 -23.60 -29.30 4.30
N ALA A 9 -23.53 -29.51 5.62
CA ALA A 9 -22.73 -28.65 6.49
C ALA A 9 -21.23 -28.67 6.14
N SER A 10 -20.69 -29.83 5.76
CA SER A 10 -19.29 -29.99 5.36
C SER A 10 -18.98 -29.28 4.05
N ILE A 11 -19.90 -29.33 3.08
CA ILE A 11 -19.78 -28.60 1.81
C ILE A 11 -19.84 -27.09 2.04
N ILE A 12 -20.75 -26.61 2.90
CA ILE A 12 -20.85 -25.17 3.22
C ILE A 12 -19.58 -24.68 3.92
N VAL A 13 -19.04 -25.44 4.88
CA VAL A 13 -17.80 -25.09 5.58
C VAL A 13 -16.60 -25.12 4.62
N ALA A 14 -16.49 -26.13 3.75
CA ALA A 14 -15.43 -26.20 2.75
C ALA A 14 -15.53 -25.05 1.73
N SER A 15 -16.75 -24.69 1.29
CA SER A 15 -16.99 -23.57 0.37
C SER A 15 -16.65 -22.22 1.03
N ALA A 16 -16.98 -22.05 2.31
CA ALA A 16 -16.59 -20.87 3.09
C ALA A 16 -15.07 -20.80 3.31
N LEU A 17 -14.40 -21.95 3.50
CA LEU A 17 -12.94 -22.02 3.63
C LEU A 17 -12.24 -21.70 2.31
N ILE A 18 -12.77 -22.15 1.16
CA ILE A 18 -12.24 -21.83 -0.17
C ILE A 18 -12.42 -20.34 -0.49
N ALA A 19 -13.52 -19.71 -0.05
CA ALA A 19 -13.73 -18.27 -0.17
C ALA A 19 -12.79 -17.45 0.74
N LEU A 20 -12.30 -18.01 1.85
CA LEU A 20 -11.33 -17.39 2.76
C LEU A 20 -9.86 -17.62 2.34
N VAL A 21 -9.58 -18.63 1.51
CA VAL A 21 -8.21 -19.06 1.13
C VAL A 21 -7.91 -18.78 -0.35
N ALA A 22 -8.70 -17.95 -1.03
CA ALA A 22 -8.26 -17.32 -2.26
C ALA A 22 -7.58 -15.98 -1.92
N PRO A 23 -6.25 -15.92 -1.64
CA PRO A 23 -5.55 -14.68 -1.92
C PRO A 23 -5.65 -14.53 -3.43
N GLY A 24 -6.59 -13.68 -3.86
CA GLY A 24 -6.79 -13.37 -5.26
C GLY A 24 -5.43 -13.05 -5.88
N LEU A 25 -5.10 -13.77 -6.95
CA LEU A 25 -4.11 -13.35 -7.93
C LEU A 25 -4.66 -12.08 -8.63
N CYS A 26 -4.83 -11.00 -7.88
CA CYS A 26 -5.09 -9.68 -8.42
C CYS A 26 -3.73 -9.04 -8.62
N ILE A 27 -3.14 -9.29 -9.79
CA ILE A 27 -1.91 -8.66 -10.27
C ILE A 27 -2.25 -7.22 -10.65
N GLY A 28 -2.46 -6.37 -9.66
CA GLY A 28 -2.65 -4.93 -9.88
C GLY A 28 -1.31 -4.23 -10.11
N THR A 29 -1.31 -3.21 -10.96
CA THR A 29 -0.14 -2.36 -11.18
C THR A 29 0.12 -1.45 -9.98
N GLY A 30 -0.83 -1.28 -9.07
CA GLY A 30 -0.75 -0.32 -7.97
C GLY A 30 -1.31 1.05 -8.35
N VAL A 31 -1.67 1.27 -9.61
CA VAL A 31 -2.28 2.50 -10.09
C VAL A 31 -3.10 2.22 -11.33
N LYS A 32 -4.35 2.70 -11.34
CA LYS A 32 -5.23 2.74 -12.51
C LYS A 32 -5.92 4.10 -12.59
N ALA A 33 -5.97 4.65 -13.80
CA ALA A 33 -6.69 5.88 -14.11
C ALA A 33 -7.97 5.54 -14.89
N TYR A 34 -9.12 5.74 -14.26
CA TYR A 34 -10.42 5.65 -14.93
C TYR A 34 -10.74 6.99 -15.57
N VAL A 35 -10.66 6.97 -16.90
CA VAL A 35 -10.78 8.14 -17.76
C VAL A 35 -12.24 8.58 -17.89
N PRO A 36 -12.55 9.88 -17.89
CA PRO A 36 -13.88 10.38 -18.22
C PRO A 36 -14.33 9.93 -19.62
N THR A 37 -15.65 9.90 -19.81
CA THR A 37 -16.28 9.61 -21.12
C THR A 37 -15.95 10.68 -22.15
N MET A 38 -15.81 11.94 -21.72
CA MET A 38 -15.38 13.04 -22.58
C MET A 38 -13.85 13.18 -22.52
N ARG A 39 -13.19 12.99 -23.67
CA ARG A 39 -11.72 13.11 -23.83
C ARG A 39 -11.30 14.27 -24.73
N SER A 40 -12.26 15.05 -25.18
CA SER A 40 -12.02 16.22 -26.01
C SER A 40 -13.07 17.28 -25.78
N ALA A 41 -12.67 18.54 -25.91
CA ALA A 41 -13.56 19.69 -25.94
C ALA A 41 -13.15 20.64 -27.06
N THR A 42 -14.14 21.28 -27.69
CA THR A 42 -13.93 22.34 -28.67
C THR A 42 -14.34 23.67 -28.06
N VAL A 43 -13.44 24.65 -28.16
CA VAL A 43 -13.65 26.02 -27.71
C VAL A 43 -14.09 26.84 -28.91
N GLU A 44 -15.37 27.21 -28.93
CA GLU A 44 -15.98 28.02 -30.00
C GLU A 44 -16.01 29.52 -29.67
N ALA A 45 -15.93 29.86 -28.38
CA ALA A 45 -15.91 31.24 -27.89
C ALA A 45 -15.06 31.35 -26.62
N LEU A 46 -14.45 32.52 -26.43
CA LEU A 46 -13.64 32.86 -25.26
C LEU A 46 -14.29 34.05 -24.50
N PRO A 47 -14.18 34.12 -23.17
CA PRO A 47 -13.52 33.17 -22.27
C PRO A 47 -14.32 31.87 -22.10
N LEU A 48 -13.61 30.77 -21.81
CA LEU A 48 -14.23 29.47 -21.55
C LEU A 48 -13.64 28.87 -20.27
N THR A 49 -14.53 28.34 -19.43
CA THR A 49 -14.17 27.42 -18.37
C THR A 49 -14.70 26.03 -18.70
N HIS A 50 -13.81 25.05 -18.81
CA HIS A 50 -14.16 23.65 -18.98
C HIS A 50 -13.70 22.85 -17.78
N SER A 51 -14.61 22.08 -17.15
CA SER A 51 -14.29 21.25 -16.00
C SER A 51 -14.53 19.78 -16.31
N GLY A 52 -13.64 18.93 -15.81
CA GLY A 52 -13.75 17.49 -15.89
C GLY A 52 -13.22 16.82 -14.64
N SER A 53 -13.28 15.50 -14.62
CA SER A 53 -12.69 14.70 -13.55
C SER A 53 -12.26 13.33 -14.05
N PHE A 54 -11.33 12.72 -13.35
CA PHE A 54 -10.91 11.34 -13.56
C PHE A 54 -10.66 10.69 -12.20
N MET A 55 -10.79 9.37 -12.14
CA MET A 55 -10.60 8.63 -10.90
C MET A 55 -9.29 7.87 -10.92
N VAL A 56 -8.50 8.02 -9.86
CA VAL A 56 -7.30 7.24 -9.61
C VAL A 56 -7.63 6.17 -8.59
N TYR A 57 -7.28 4.93 -8.89
CA TYR A 57 -7.57 3.77 -8.05
C TYR A 57 -6.28 3.01 -7.74
N ASN A 58 -6.12 2.63 -6.47
CA ASN A 58 -5.06 1.73 -6.05
C ASN A 58 -5.54 0.29 -6.20
N ASP A 59 -5.22 -0.35 -7.33
CA ASP A 59 -5.48 -1.76 -7.57
C ASP A 59 -4.39 -2.69 -7.03
N GLY A 60 -3.36 -2.13 -6.38
CA GLY A 60 -2.27 -2.86 -5.76
C GLY A 60 -2.59 -3.33 -4.34
N TYR A 61 -1.56 -3.87 -3.69
CA TYR A 61 -1.64 -4.50 -2.37
C TYR A 61 -0.96 -3.70 -1.26
N ARG A 62 -0.45 -2.51 -1.58
CA ARG A 62 0.24 -1.63 -0.62
C ARG A 62 -0.36 -0.24 -0.64
N ASP A 63 -0.28 0.42 0.51
CA ASP A 63 -0.46 1.85 0.61
C ASP A 63 0.56 2.56 -0.28
N GLY A 64 0.15 3.66 -0.89
CA GLY A 64 0.97 4.38 -1.85
C GLY A 64 0.80 5.89 -1.76
N VAL A 65 1.86 6.60 -2.11
CA VAL A 65 1.82 8.04 -2.37
C VAL A 65 1.71 8.24 -3.88
N TYR A 66 0.70 8.98 -4.29
CA TYR A 66 0.34 9.22 -5.67
C TYR A 66 0.55 10.68 -6.01
N ILE A 67 1.05 10.92 -7.22
CA ILE A 67 1.15 12.26 -7.80
C ILE A 67 0.54 12.27 -9.19
N VAL A 68 -0.09 13.37 -9.57
CA VAL A 68 -0.61 13.57 -10.92
C VAL A 68 0.37 14.42 -11.70
N ARG A 69 1.08 13.80 -12.65
CA ARG A 69 1.92 14.53 -13.60
C ARG A 69 1.09 14.93 -14.81
N VAL A 70 1.42 16.04 -15.45
CA VAL A 70 0.73 16.48 -16.67
C VAL A 70 1.75 16.80 -17.75
N GLY A 71 1.68 16.10 -18.87
CA GLY A 71 2.39 16.48 -20.09
C GLY A 71 1.51 17.40 -20.94
N VAL A 72 2.11 18.38 -21.61
CA VAL A 72 1.41 19.24 -22.58
C VAL A 72 2.19 19.29 -23.89
N THR A 73 1.49 19.33 -25.02
CA THR A 73 2.11 19.50 -26.33
C THR A 73 2.65 20.91 -26.54
N GLU A 74 1.95 21.92 -26.00
CA GLU A 74 2.36 23.32 -26.03
C GLU A 74 2.62 23.78 -24.57
N PRO A 75 3.87 24.15 -24.21
CA PRO A 75 4.23 24.47 -22.83
C PRO A 75 3.39 25.58 -22.20
N SER A 76 3.02 26.62 -22.94
CA SER A 76 2.22 27.73 -22.40
C SER A 76 0.80 27.34 -21.99
N SER A 77 0.27 26.27 -22.58
CA SER A 77 -1.11 25.80 -22.37
C SER A 77 -1.33 25.21 -20.98
N ILE A 78 -0.24 24.87 -20.28
CA ILE A 78 -0.30 24.37 -18.91
C ILE A 78 -0.89 25.41 -17.94
N ASN A 79 -0.71 26.70 -18.21
CA ASN A 79 -1.24 27.79 -17.39
C ASN A 79 -2.79 27.82 -17.36
N TRP A 80 -3.45 27.14 -18.30
CA TRP A 80 -4.89 27.08 -18.34
C TRP A 80 -5.43 26.03 -17.36
N LEU A 81 -4.62 25.06 -16.95
CA LEU A 81 -5.03 23.90 -16.18
C LEU A 81 -4.92 24.14 -14.67
N ASN A 82 -6.00 23.84 -13.96
CA ASN A 82 -6.04 23.74 -12.50
C ASN A 82 -6.47 22.33 -12.07
N LEU A 83 -5.82 21.79 -11.05
CA LEU A 83 -6.14 20.49 -10.45
C LEU A 83 -6.63 20.66 -9.01
N SER A 84 -7.61 19.85 -8.60
CA SER A 84 -8.11 19.86 -7.21
C SER A 84 -7.08 19.30 -6.22
N ASP A 85 -6.42 18.21 -6.62
CA ASP A 85 -5.45 17.45 -5.84
C ASP A 85 -4.37 16.94 -6.79
N SER A 86 -3.13 17.42 -6.60
CA SER A 86 -1.96 16.97 -7.38
C SER A 86 -1.21 15.82 -6.68
N ILE A 87 -1.38 15.66 -5.37
CA ILE A 87 -0.69 14.69 -4.52
C ILE A 87 -1.66 14.16 -3.47
N PHE A 88 -1.66 12.85 -3.26
CA PHE A 88 -2.52 12.20 -2.27
C PHE A 88 -2.01 10.80 -1.94
N THR A 89 -2.59 10.17 -0.92
CA THR A 89 -2.28 8.78 -0.56
C THR A 89 -3.51 7.89 -0.72
N LEU A 90 -3.31 6.64 -1.13
CA LEU A 90 -4.38 5.65 -1.22
C LEU A 90 -3.96 4.33 -0.59
N ARG A 91 -4.87 3.75 0.21
CA ARG A 91 -4.79 2.34 0.62
C ARG A 91 -5.22 1.41 -0.52
N PRO A 92 -4.84 0.12 -0.47
CA PRO A 92 -5.36 -0.90 -1.38
C PRO A 92 -6.88 -0.84 -1.48
N GLY A 93 -7.40 -0.81 -2.71
CA GLY A 93 -8.83 -0.76 -2.97
C GLY A 93 -9.49 0.61 -2.77
N GLN A 94 -8.74 1.66 -2.41
CA GLN A 94 -9.27 3.02 -2.38
C GLN A 94 -9.14 3.73 -3.73
N SER A 95 -10.02 4.69 -3.96
CA SER A 95 -9.96 5.60 -5.10
C SER A 95 -10.00 7.05 -4.66
N LYS A 96 -9.44 7.92 -5.49
CA LYS A 96 -9.55 9.39 -5.39
C LYS A 96 -10.10 9.91 -6.70
N LEU A 97 -11.15 10.73 -6.61
CA LEU A 97 -11.63 11.52 -7.73
C LEU A 97 -10.82 12.82 -7.79
N VAL A 98 -10.18 13.07 -8.93
CA VAL A 98 -9.39 14.28 -9.19
C VAL A 98 -10.15 15.13 -10.18
N TYR A 99 -10.40 16.39 -9.82
CA TYR A 99 -11.04 17.36 -10.71
C TYR A 99 -9.98 18.18 -11.43
N PHE A 100 -10.24 18.48 -12.70
CA PHE A 100 -9.46 19.43 -13.47
C PHE A 100 -10.36 20.51 -14.05
N THR A 101 -9.84 21.73 -14.16
CA THR A 101 -10.52 22.85 -14.78
C THR A 101 -9.56 23.58 -15.71
N PHE A 102 -9.97 23.76 -16.96
CA PHE A 102 -9.32 24.63 -17.92
C PHE A 102 -9.96 26.02 -17.88
N ASN A 103 -9.14 27.05 -17.64
CA ASN A 103 -9.53 28.45 -17.66
C ASN A 103 -8.83 29.15 -18.83
N LEU A 104 -9.59 29.42 -19.88
CA LEU A 104 -9.08 30.08 -21.09
C LEU A 104 -9.62 31.50 -21.17
N THR A 105 -8.71 32.45 -21.38
CA THR A 105 -9.02 33.86 -21.59
C THR A 105 -8.62 34.27 -23.00
N VAL A 106 -9.15 35.39 -23.49
CA VAL A 106 -8.81 35.93 -24.81
C VAL A 106 -7.31 36.25 -24.92
N GLU A 107 -6.67 36.61 -23.81
CA GLU A 107 -5.25 36.99 -23.77
C GLU A 107 -4.31 35.78 -23.74
N THR A 108 -4.75 34.66 -23.16
CA THR A 108 -3.91 33.48 -22.93
C THR A 108 -4.14 32.34 -23.92
N ALA A 109 -5.28 32.33 -24.62
CA ALA A 109 -5.65 31.25 -25.52
C ALA A 109 -4.88 31.31 -26.85
N ILE A 110 -4.33 30.16 -27.25
CA ILE A 110 -3.62 29.98 -28.51
C ILE A 110 -4.46 29.08 -29.40
N ALA A 111 -4.77 29.52 -30.62
CA ALA A 111 -5.54 28.72 -31.56
C ALA A 111 -4.79 27.42 -31.93
N GLY A 112 -5.54 26.34 -32.12
CA GLY A 112 -4.99 25.03 -32.48
C GLY A 112 -5.42 23.90 -31.55
N GLU A 113 -4.81 22.74 -31.76
CA GLU A 113 -5.03 21.52 -30.97
C GLU A 113 -4.01 21.43 -29.84
N HIS A 114 -4.49 21.35 -28.61
CA HIS A 114 -3.66 21.20 -27.42
C HIS A 114 -3.97 19.86 -26.75
N GLU A 115 -2.94 19.05 -26.53
CA GLU A 115 -3.09 17.76 -25.85
C GLU A 115 -2.50 17.84 -24.44
N PHE A 116 -3.31 17.44 -23.46
CA PHE A 116 -2.95 17.31 -22.06
C PHE A 116 -2.91 15.82 -21.70
N ILE A 117 -1.77 15.35 -21.22
CA ILE A 117 -1.52 13.95 -20.85
C ILE A 117 -1.45 13.87 -19.33
N PHE A 118 -2.54 13.47 -18.70
CA PHE A 118 -2.58 13.25 -17.25
C PHE A 118 -1.99 11.88 -16.95
N THR A 119 -0.99 11.86 -16.08
CA THR A 119 -0.21 10.67 -15.73
C THR A 119 -0.19 10.48 -14.21
N PRO A 120 -1.28 9.94 -13.62
CA PRO A 120 -1.27 9.50 -12.23
C PRO A 120 -0.17 8.47 -12.00
N THR A 121 0.69 8.74 -11.03
CA THR A 121 1.88 7.95 -10.75
C THR A 121 1.94 7.57 -9.29
N LEU A 122 2.06 6.28 -9.01
CA LEU A 122 2.49 5.74 -7.74
C LEU A 122 4.01 5.89 -7.63
N LEU A 123 4.46 6.70 -6.66
CA LEU A 123 5.89 6.93 -6.40
C LEU A 123 6.59 5.64 -5.97
N ALA A 124 7.87 5.53 -6.32
CA ALA A 124 8.72 4.45 -5.85
C ALA A 124 8.83 4.48 -4.31
N ILE A 125 8.88 3.31 -3.68
CA ILE A 125 9.08 3.18 -2.23
C ILE A 125 10.57 3.11 -1.83
N GLY A 126 11.45 2.96 -2.83
CA GLY A 126 12.89 2.82 -2.68
C GLY A 126 13.58 2.57 -4.02
N VAL A 127 14.88 2.35 -3.96
CA VAL A 127 15.76 2.08 -5.12
C VAL A 127 15.60 0.62 -5.57
N GLU A 128 15.51 0.37 -6.88
CA GLU A 128 15.57 -0.99 -7.44
C GLU A 128 17.02 -1.51 -7.47
N PRO A 129 17.25 -2.83 -7.27
CA PRO A 129 18.61 -3.38 -7.15
C PRO A 129 19.46 -3.23 -8.43
N TYR A 130 20.72 -2.86 -8.19
CA TYR A 130 21.79 -2.39 -9.09
C TYR A 130 22.12 -3.26 -10.31
N LEU A 131 22.31 -2.61 -11.47
CA LEU A 131 23.14 -3.12 -12.58
C LEU A 131 24.19 -2.10 -13.10
N ASP A 132 24.05 -0.80 -12.81
CA ASP A 132 24.95 0.27 -13.33
C ASP A 132 25.24 1.37 -12.29
N ALA A 133 26.12 2.32 -12.67
CA ALA A 133 26.61 3.44 -11.86
C ALA A 133 25.54 4.47 -11.39
N LEU A 134 24.26 4.31 -11.78
CA LEU A 134 23.15 5.20 -11.42
C LEU A 134 22.09 4.45 -10.61
N ALA A 135 21.60 5.10 -9.55
CA ALA A 135 20.47 4.62 -8.76
C ALA A 135 19.17 4.83 -9.52
N THR A 136 18.40 3.75 -9.71
CA THR A 136 17.16 3.77 -10.49
C THR A 136 15.93 3.68 -9.59
N TYR A 137 15.00 4.61 -9.77
CA TYR A 137 13.71 4.67 -9.10
C TYR A 137 12.61 4.42 -10.12
N VAL A 138 11.90 3.31 -9.96
CA VAL A 138 10.81 2.94 -10.86
C VAL A 138 9.49 3.25 -10.19
N SER A 139 8.88 4.34 -10.63
CA SER A 139 7.50 4.68 -10.30
C SER A 139 6.56 4.02 -11.29
N ARG A 140 5.36 3.64 -10.84
CA ARG A 140 4.34 3.01 -11.70
C ARG A 140 3.31 4.04 -12.07
N ALA A 141 2.93 4.12 -13.33
CA ALA A 141 2.01 5.12 -13.82
C ALA A 141 0.93 4.50 -14.70
N ASP A 142 -0.20 5.20 -14.78
CA ASP A 142 -1.17 5.05 -15.84
C ASP A 142 -1.37 6.43 -16.47
N SER A 143 -1.89 6.52 -17.69
CA SER A 143 -2.06 7.80 -18.35
C SER A 143 -3.32 7.87 -19.21
N PHE A 144 -3.85 9.08 -19.34
CA PHE A 144 -4.87 9.37 -20.32
C PHE A 144 -4.66 10.75 -20.94
N ARG A 145 -5.23 10.92 -22.13
CA ARG A 145 -5.09 12.14 -22.91
C ARG A 145 -6.42 12.87 -22.98
N PHE A 146 -6.36 14.18 -22.84
CA PHE A 146 -7.47 15.09 -23.06
C PHE A 146 -7.07 16.10 -24.14
N ARG A 147 -7.91 16.28 -25.16
CA ARG A 147 -7.65 17.19 -26.28
C ARG A 147 -8.53 18.43 -26.21
N LEU A 148 -7.93 19.60 -26.37
CA LEU A 148 -8.62 20.87 -26.43
C LEU A 148 -8.38 21.50 -27.79
N SER A 149 -9.44 21.64 -28.57
CA SER A 149 -9.40 22.30 -29.89
C SER A 149 -9.91 23.72 -29.74
N ILE A 150 -9.09 24.73 -30.04
CA ILE A 150 -9.47 26.13 -29.94
C ILE A 150 -9.61 26.70 -31.35
N SER A 151 -10.83 27.09 -31.72
CA SER A 151 -11.11 27.74 -33.00
C SER A 151 -10.99 29.27 -32.89
N GLY A 152 -10.29 29.93 -33.82
CA GLY A 152 -10.13 31.40 -33.83
C GLY A 152 -8.80 31.92 -34.37
N GLN A 153 -8.67 33.25 -34.47
CA GLN A 153 -7.40 33.92 -34.82
C GLN A 153 -6.40 33.82 -33.64
N PRO A 154 -5.11 33.57 -33.90
CA PRO A 154 -4.13 33.36 -32.84
C PRO A 154 -3.93 34.60 -31.97
N GLY A 155 -4.11 34.46 -30.66
CA GLY A 155 -3.51 35.36 -29.68
C GLY A 155 -1.99 35.25 -29.75
N ALA A 156 -1.28 36.36 -29.49
CA ALA A 156 0.17 36.42 -29.60
C ALA A 156 0.84 35.34 -28.75
N ALA A 157 1.64 34.48 -29.40
CA ALA A 157 2.47 33.49 -28.71
C ALA A 157 3.46 34.23 -27.80
N SER A 158 3.28 34.10 -26.48
CA SER A 158 4.27 34.55 -25.51
C SER A 158 5.32 33.46 -25.36
N ALA A 159 6.59 33.81 -25.51
CA ALA A 159 7.70 32.89 -25.32
C ALA A 159 7.72 32.37 -23.86
N ALA A 160 7.37 31.10 -23.66
CA ALA A 160 7.31 30.51 -22.33
C ALA A 160 8.70 30.00 -21.90
N ILE A 161 9.26 30.65 -20.89
CA ILE A 161 10.27 30.07 -19.98
C ILE A 161 9.58 28.91 -19.25
N PRO A 162 10.21 27.75 -19.02
CA PRO A 162 9.61 26.69 -18.20
C PRO A 162 9.26 27.24 -16.81
N ILE A 163 7.96 27.27 -16.48
CA ILE A 163 7.44 27.85 -15.24
C ILE A 163 7.24 26.72 -14.22
N THR A 164 7.98 26.79 -13.10
CA THR A 164 7.62 26.12 -11.85
C THR A 164 6.49 26.89 -11.17
N PHE A 165 5.30 26.30 -11.04
CA PHE A 165 4.20 26.91 -10.31
C PHE A 165 4.40 26.81 -8.80
N VAL A 166 4.48 27.95 -8.14
CA VAL A 166 4.22 28.08 -6.71
C VAL A 166 3.13 29.11 -6.55
N GLU A 167 1.86 28.67 -6.48
CA GLU A 167 0.75 29.56 -6.17
C GLU A 167 0.04 29.09 -4.91
N GLY A 168 0.04 29.95 -3.88
CA GLY A 168 -0.77 29.85 -2.67
C GLY A 168 -0.82 28.48 -2.00
N ASN A 169 0.24 28.06 -1.30
CA ASN A 169 0.29 26.82 -0.48
C ASN A 169 -0.10 25.51 -1.21
N ARG A 170 -0.35 25.55 -2.53
CA ARG A 170 -0.72 24.42 -3.37
C ARG A 170 0.25 24.35 -4.51
N THR A 171 1.23 23.46 -4.38
CA THR A 171 2.16 23.17 -5.45
C THR A 171 1.48 22.29 -6.50
N ASN A 172 1.03 22.90 -7.59
CA ASN A 172 0.72 22.21 -8.84
C ASN A 172 2.06 21.83 -9.50
N PHE A 173 2.66 20.72 -9.05
CA PHE A 173 3.88 20.19 -9.64
C PHE A 173 3.56 19.44 -10.93
N ILE A 174 3.64 20.16 -12.04
CA ILE A 174 3.61 19.57 -13.38
C ILE A 174 5.05 19.19 -13.72
N GLN A 175 5.39 17.93 -13.49
CA GLN A 175 6.62 17.34 -14.03
C GLN A 175 6.35 16.86 -15.46
N TYR A 176 7.18 17.31 -16.40
CA TYR A 176 7.19 16.80 -17.76
C TYR A 176 7.58 15.31 -17.74
N SER A 177 6.61 14.42 -17.93
CA SER A 177 6.90 13.00 -18.12
C SER A 177 7.09 12.71 -19.60
N VAL A 178 8.31 12.36 -20.00
CA VAL A 178 8.51 11.55 -21.21
C VAL A 178 8.24 10.11 -20.79
N LEU A 179 7.07 9.57 -21.16
CA LEU A 179 6.75 8.16 -20.93
C LEU A 179 7.64 7.32 -21.87
N GLU A 180 8.74 6.77 -21.36
CA GLU A 180 9.61 5.85 -22.11
C GLU A 180 8.96 4.48 -22.29
N ASP A 181 8.13 4.05 -21.33
CA ASP A 181 7.42 2.77 -21.34
C ASP A 181 6.01 2.92 -20.76
N THR A 182 5.04 2.19 -21.32
CA THR A 182 3.61 2.51 -21.23
C THR A 182 3.00 2.57 -19.83
N ASN A 183 3.67 2.10 -18.77
CA ASN A 183 3.16 2.14 -17.38
C ASN A 183 4.24 2.42 -16.31
N LYS A 184 5.41 2.95 -16.70
CA LYS A 184 6.52 3.19 -15.77
C LYS A 184 7.13 4.56 -16.00
N VAL A 185 7.49 5.22 -14.90
CA VAL A 185 8.32 6.43 -14.91
C VAL A 185 9.62 6.07 -14.20
N VAL A 186 10.71 6.12 -14.96
CA VAL A 186 12.05 5.76 -14.48
C VAL A 186 12.81 7.06 -14.23
N THR A 187 13.26 7.25 -13.00
CA THR A 187 14.15 8.36 -12.62
C THR A 187 15.50 7.77 -12.24
N GLN A 188 16.57 8.26 -12.85
CA GLN A 188 17.93 7.85 -12.54
C GLN A 188 18.68 8.98 -11.85
N LEU A 189 19.36 8.67 -10.76
CA LEU A 189 20.19 9.60 -10.03
C LEU A 189 21.62 9.05 -9.85
N ASP A 190 22.56 9.96 -9.69
CA ASP A 190 23.94 9.68 -9.31
C ASP A 190 24.09 9.15 -7.86
N ARG A 191 22.99 9.07 -7.10
CA ARG A 191 22.99 8.67 -5.69
C ARG A 191 21.76 7.85 -5.31
N ALA A 192 21.98 6.79 -4.53
CA ALA A 192 20.90 6.00 -3.95
C ALA A 192 20.42 6.63 -2.64
N ILE A 193 19.12 6.93 -2.57
CA ILE A 193 18.45 7.61 -1.47
C ILE A 193 17.45 6.65 -0.85
N ARG A 194 17.42 6.59 0.48
CA ARG A 194 16.48 5.81 1.25
C ARG A 194 15.76 6.71 2.25
N LEU A 195 14.43 6.65 2.24
CA LEU A 195 13.58 7.29 3.23
C LEU A 195 13.32 6.34 4.40
N ASN A 196 13.83 6.69 5.57
CA ASN A 196 13.57 5.98 6.81
C ASN A 196 12.38 6.63 7.50
N LEU A 197 11.27 5.90 7.47
CA LEU A 197 9.98 6.27 8.05
C LEU A 197 9.39 5.01 8.70
N PRO A 198 8.86 5.07 9.93
CA PRO A 198 8.09 3.98 10.51
C PRO A 198 6.74 3.84 9.80
N ASP A 199 6.16 2.64 9.83
CA ASP A 199 4.90 2.38 9.11
C ASP A 199 3.67 2.91 9.85
N SER A 200 3.80 3.24 11.15
CA SER A 200 2.72 3.82 11.96
C SER A 200 3.22 4.84 12.97
N ALA A 201 2.35 5.80 13.32
CA ALA A 201 2.59 6.80 14.35
C ALA A 201 1.33 7.14 15.14
N ILE A 202 1.49 7.90 16.22
CA ILE A 202 0.40 8.46 17.02
C ILE A 202 0.28 9.96 16.71
N VAL A 203 -0.95 10.46 16.55
CA VAL A 203 -1.21 11.89 16.34
C VAL A 203 -0.58 12.71 17.46
N GLY A 204 0.15 13.77 17.09
CA GLY A 204 0.80 14.70 18.01
C GLY A 204 2.12 14.21 18.60
N GLU A 205 2.48 12.93 18.43
CA GLU A 205 3.77 12.42 18.90
C GLU A 205 4.90 12.69 17.89
N PRO A 206 6.12 12.99 18.37
CA PRO A 206 7.27 13.14 17.50
C PRO A 206 7.66 11.82 16.84
N VAL A 207 7.69 11.81 15.52
CA VAL A 207 8.06 10.65 14.69
C VAL A 207 9.42 10.90 14.04
N PRO A 208 10.40 10.00 14.20
CA PRO A 208 11.70 10.15 13.55
C PRO A 208 11.57 9.91 12.05
N VAL A 209 11.97 10.90 11.26
CA VAL A 209 12.06 10.87 9.80
C VAL A 209 13.48 11.24 9.39
N SER A 210 14.12 10.40 8.59
CA SER A 210 15.48 10.66 8.12
C SER A 210 15.71 10.15 6.71
N ILE A 211 16.70 10.76 6.05
CA ILE A 211 17.18 10.32 4.74
C ILE A 211 18.56 9.72 4.90
N SER A 212 18.75 8.52 4.36
CA SER A 212 20.06 7.90 4.19
C SER A 212 20.47 7.95 2.72
N ILE A 213 21.70 8.39 2.44
CA ILE A 213 22.30 8.34 1.10
C ILE A 213 23.38 7.27 1.13
N PHE A 214 23.35 6.36 0.16
CA PHE A 214 24.38 5.35 0.01
C PHE A 214 25.69 6.02 -0.44
N GLU A 215 26.83 5.52 0.04
CA GLU A 215 28.19 6.01 -0.29
C GLU A 215 28.54 7.44 0.17
N GLY A 216 27.79 8.04 1.10
CA GLY A 216 28.20 9.30 1.74
C GLY A 216 28.19 10.53 0.82
N LEU A 217 27.51 10.43 -0.32
CA LEU A 217 27.29 11.55 -1.25
C LEU A 217 26.47 12.68 -0.58
N SER A 218 26.61 13.90 -1.11
CA SER A 218 26.01 15.09 -0.51
C SER A 218 24.47 15.04 -0.48
N LYS A 219 23.89 15.49 0.64
CA LYS A 219 22.45 15.77 0.81
C LYS A 219 22.00 17.06 0.12
N ARG A 220 22.91 17.80 -0.53
CA ARG A 220 22.59 19.07 -1.18
C ARG A 220 21.53 18.86 -2.26
N GLY A 221 20.47 19.67 -2.22
CA GLY A 221 19.37 19.64 -3.18
C GLY A 221 18.30 18.59 -2.88
N ILE A 222 18.41 17.87 -1.76
CA ILE A 222 17.39 16.90 -1.32
C ILE A 222 16.53 17.55 -0.24
N SER A 223 15.21 17.46 -0.38
CA SER A 223 14.25 17.95 0.61
C SER A 223 13.17 16.90 0.90
N LEU A 224 12.45 17.10 2.00
CA LEU A 224 11.33 16.26 2.39
C LEU A 224 10.03 17.06 2.37
N MET A 225 8.96 16.37 2.04
CA MET A 225 7.61 16.91 2.10
C MET A 225 6.67 15.87 2.70
N ALA A 226 5.85 16.30 3.65
CA ALA A 226 4.76 15.50 4.17
C ALA A 226 3.46 15.85 3.43
N VAL A 227 2.61 14.87 3.24
CA VAL A 227 1.29 15.00 2.59
C VAL A 227 0.25 14.47 3.55
N SER A 228 -0.72 15.32 3.91
CA SER A 228 -1.80 14.92 4.81
C SER A 228 -2.81 13.99 4.15
N PRO A 229 -3.67 13.31 4.94
CA PRO A 229 -4.77 12.51 4.41
C PRO A 229 -5.72 13.30 3.50
N GLU A 230 -5.82 14.61 3.71
CA GLU A 230 -6.62 15.54 2.91
C GLU A 230 -5.90 16.01 1.63
N GLY A 231 -4.64 15.61 1.40
CA GLY A 231 -3.85 15.98 0.23
C GLY A 231 -3.10 17.31 0.37
N GLN A 232 -2.96 17.85 1.59
CA GLN A 232 -2.18 19.07 1.80
C GLN A 232 -0.70 18.75 1.95
N ALA A 233 0.15 19.48 1.24
CA ALA A 233 1.59 19.29 1.25
C ALA A 233 2.28 20.27 2.21
N PHE A 234 3.20 19.78 3.03
CA PHE A 234 3.96 20.56 4.01
C PHE A 234 5.46 20.27 3.83
N PRO A 235 6.31 21.30 3.67
CA PRO A 235 7.75 21.08 3.72
C PRO A 235 8.14 20.58 5.11
N VAL A 236 8.96 19.54 5.18
CA VAL A 236 9.46 18.99 6.44
C VAL A 236 10.97 18.83 6.39
N SER A 237 11.60 18.84 7.57
CA SER A 237 13.03 18.61 7.72
C SER A 237 13.28 17.24 8.35
N GLU A 238 14.47 16.70 8.17
CA GLU A 238 14.89 15.50 8.90
C GLU A 238 14.86 15.75 10.41
N GLY A 239 14.50 14.73 11.19
CA GLY A 239 14.35 14.81 12.64
C GLY A 239 13.00 14.28 13.10
N ASN A 240 12.46 14.89 14.16
CA ASN A 240 11.21 14.48 14.76
C ASN A 240 10.05 15.35 14.25
N ILE A 241 9.12 14.73 13.52
CA ILE A 241 7.95 15.40 12.95
C ILE A 241 6.71 14.94 13.71
N ALA A 242 5.88 15.88 14.14
CA ALA A 242 4.58 15.56 14.75
C ALA A 242 3.47 15.71 13.70
N PHE A 243 2.72 14.64 13.46
CA PHE A 243 1.57 14.66 12.55
C PHE A 243 0.33 15.17 13.29
N ASN A 244 -0.43 16.06 12.66
CA ASN A 244 -1.51 16.81 13.30
C ASN A 244 -2.92 16.24 13.05
N SER A 245 -3.07 15.24 12.18
CA SER A 245 -4.36 14.60 11.89
C SER A 245 -4.23 13.08 11.80
N ILE A 246 -5.34 12.39 12.09
CA ILE A 246 -5.47 10.93 11.98
C ILE A 246 -5.63 10.57 10.51
N GLY A 247 -4.95 9.52 10.06
CA GLY A 247 -5.15 8.95 8.74
C GLY A 247 -3.86 8.49 8.08
N LEU A 248 -3.95 8.18 6.79
CA LEU A 248 -2.80 7.82 5.98
C LEU A 248 -2.09 9.09 5.53
N TRP A 249 -0.85 9.27 5.99
CA TRP A 249 0.02 10.35 5.54
C TRP A 249 1.04 9.82 4.53
N GLY A 250 1.51 10.71 3.66
CA GLY A 250 2.63 10.45 2.76
C GLY A 250 3.85 11.27 3.18
N VAL A 251 5.05 10.72 3.03
CA VAL A 251 6.31 11.45 3.10
C VAL A 251 7.06 11.21 1.80
N ILE A 252 7.42 12.30 1.14
CA ILE A 252 8.02 12.34 -0.18
C ILE A 252 9.44 12.89 -0.07
N VAL A 253 10.37 12.25 -0.78
CA VAL A 253 11.72 12.79 -1.02
C VAL A 253 11.71 13.53 -2.34
N LEU A 254 12.17 14.78 -2.32
CA LEU A 254 12.38 15.59 -3.51
C LEU A 254 13.87 15.80 -3.76
N VAL A 255 14.26 15.82 -5.04
CA VAL A 255 15.60 16.22 -5.48
C VAL A 255 15.44 17.31 -6.53
N GLY A 256 15.79 18.55 -6.17
CA GLY A 256 15.35 19.72 -6.94
C GLY A 256 13.83 19.79 -6.98
N ASP A 257 13.26 19.76 -8.19
CA ASP A 257 11.81 19.80 -8.41
C ASP A 257 11.20 18.40 -8.65
N GLU A 258 12.01 17.34 -8.60
CA GLU A 258 11.58 15.97 -8.86
C GLU A 258 11.16 15.23 -7.59
N MET A 259 10.04 14.50 -7.66
CA MET A 259 9.54 13.65 -6.58
C MET A 259 9.87 12.21 -6.90
N ILE A 260 10.73 11.61 -6.07
CA ILE A 260 11.42 10.39 -6.45
C ILE A 260 10.95 9.21 -5.62
N ILE A 261 10.76 9.43 -4.31
CA ILE A 261 10.35 8.40 -3.36
C ILE A 261 9.12 8.89 -2.61
N GLY A 262 8.13 8.02 -2.43
CA GLY A 262 6.98 8.26 -1.57
C GLY A 262 6.76 7.07 -0.64
N ARG A 263 6.80 7.30 0.68
CA ARG A 263 6.40 6.29 1.68
C ARG A 263 5.22 6.78 2.47
N THR A 264 4.36 5.87 2.88
CA THR A 264 3.19 6.17 3.70
C THR A 264 3.46 5.87 5.18
N ILE A 265 2.71 6.55 6.05
CA ILE A 265 2.66 6.29 7.48
C ILE A 265 1.21 6.37 7.96
N ASP A 266 0.78 5.35 8.71
CA ASP A 266 -0.57 5.31 9.29
C ASP A 266 -0.58 6.00 10.65
N VAL A 267 -1.16 7.19 10.73
CA VAL A 267 -1.23 8.00 11.94
C VAL A 267 -2.54 7.70 12.67
N LYS A 268 -2.43 7.16 13.88
CA LYS A 268 -3.55 6.67 14.69
C LYS A 268 -3.88 7.66 15.81
N PRO A 269 -5.14 7.68 16.29
CA PRO A 269 -5.49 8.47 17.46
C PRO A 269 -4.61 8.07 18.65
N MET A 270 -4.23 9.07 19.45
CA MET A 270 -3.67 8.83 20.78
C MET A 270 -4.69 7.99 21.56
N TRP A 271 -4.26 6.82 22.03
CA TRP A 271 -5.14 5.85 22.68
C TRP A 271 -5.93 6.51 23.81
N SER A 272 -7.24 6.70 23.61
CA SER A 272 -8.18 6.70 24.72
C SER A 272 -8.50 5.23 25.00
N PRO A 273 -8.32 4.72 26.24
CA PRO A 273 -8.52 3.30 26.57
C PRO A 273 -9.95 2.78 26.35
N LEU A 274 -10.86 3.61 25.80
CA LEU A 274 -12.25 3.28 25.48
C LEU A 274 -12.55 3.21 23.96
N ALA A 275 -11.61 3.57 23.08
CA ALA A 275 -11.84 3.66 21.63
C ALA A 275 -11.44 2.40 20.83
N GLY A 276 -11.01 1.33 21.50
CA GLY A 276 -10.64 0.05 20.90
C GLY A 276 -11.80 -0.94 20.73
N LEU A 277 -13.05 -0.49 20.84
CA LEU A 277 -14.23 -1.28 20.51
C LEU A 277 -14.76 -0.84 19.15
N ASP A 278 -14.09 -1.28 18.11
CA ASP A 278 -14.64 -1.36 16.77
C ASP A 278 -15.99 -2.09 16.79
N ALA A 279 -16.94 -1.69 15.95
CA ALA A 279 -18.30 -2.25 15.93
C ALA A 279 -18.30 -3.79 15.77
N SER A 280 -17.27 -4.33 15.13
CA SER A 280 -16.90 -5.76 15.05
C SER A 280 -16.60 -6.39 16.41
N SER A 281 -15.85 -5.71 17.27
CA SER A 281 -15.53 -6.15 18.64
C SER A 281 -16.74 -6.08 19.56
N LEU A 282 -17.59 -5.06 19.41
CA LEU A 282 -18.88 -4.97 20.08
C LEU A 282 -19.84 -6.07 19.61
N LEU A 283 -19.93 -6.33 18.30
CA LEU A 283 -20.71 -7.43 17.73
C LEU A 283 -20.15 -8.81 18.13
N ALA A 284 -18.84 -8.97 18.23
CA ALA A 284 -18.20 -10.19 18.71
C ALA A 284 -18.47 -10.40 20.21
N GLY A 285 -18.45 -9.33 21.01
CA GLY A 285 -18.83 -9.35 22.41
C GLY A 285 -20.32 -9.65 22.63
N LEU A 286 -21.20 -9.05 21.82
CA LEU A 286 -22.65 -9.32 21.82
C LEU A 286 -22.96 -10.71 21.30
N SER A 287 -22.23 -11.18 20.28
CA SER A 287 -22.26 -12.54 19.75
C SER A 287 -21.85 -13.54 20.81
N LEU A 288 -20.77 -13.27 21.56
CA LEU A 288 -20.30 -14.11 22.66
C LEU A 288 -21.30 -14.12 23.82
N LEU A 289 -21.91 -12.98 24.15
CA LEU A 289 -22.97 -12.87 25.17
C LEU A 289 -24.24 -13.61 24.76
N LEU A 290 -24.65 -13.51 23.50
CA LEU A 290 -25.75 -14.30 22.92
C LEU A 290 -25.40 -15.79 22.93
N LEU A 291 -24.18 -16.16 22.55
CA LEU A 291 -23.71 -17.56 22.60
C LEU A 291 -23.75 -18.09 24.04
N LEU A 292 -23.29 -17.31 25.02
CA LEU A 292 -23.30 -17.65 26.45
C LEU A 292 -24.73 -17.71 27.04
N SER A 293 -25.68 -16.92 26.51
CA SER A 293 -27.10 -16.98 26.91
C SER A 293 -27.85 -18.20 26.36
N VAL A 294 -27.38 -18.79 25.26
CA VAL A 294 -27.94 -20.00 24.63
C VAL A 294 -27.31 -21.30 25.20
N VAL A 295 -26.21 -21.18 25.94
CA VAL A 295 -25.48 -22.29 26.58
C VAL A 295 -26.23 -23.01 27.73
N PRO A 296 -27.22 -22.47 28.47
CA PRO A 296 -27.88 -23.24 29.53
C PRO A 296 -28.64 -24.48 29.03
N LEU A 297 -28.97 -24.57 27.74
CA LEU A 297 -29.70 -25.71 27.16
C LEU A 297 -28.81 -26.84 26.61
N TRP A 298 -27.48 -26.67 26.58
CA TRP A 298 -26.56 -27.68 26.01
C TRP A 298 -25.84 -28.56 27.07
N LEU A 299 -26.11 -28.38 28.36
CA LEU A 299 -25.46 -29.12 29.45
C LEU A 299 -25.98 -30.56 29.67
N LEU A 300 -26.80 -31.12 28.77
CA LEU A 300 -27.35 -32.48 28.87
C LEU A 300 -26.66 -33.51 27.94
N VAL A 301 -25.38 -33.34 27.63
CA VAL A 301 -24.57 -34.36 26.93
C VAL A 301 -23.27 -34.64 27.70
N PRO A 302 -22.91 -35.90 27.97
CA PRO A 302 -21.81 -36.23 28.87
C PRO A 302 -20.43 -35.89 28.29
N ALA A 303 -19.57 -35.42 29.20
CA ALA A 303 -18.13 -35.18 29.16
C ALA A 303 -17.37 -35.38 27.83
N LYS A 304 -16.88 -34.26 27.26
CA LYS A 304 -15.85 -34.25 26.22
C LYS A 304 -14.52 -34.80 26.77
N ARG A 305 -13.90 -35.67 25.96
CA ARG A 305 -12.52 -36.17 26.07
C ARG A 305 -11.55 -35.07 26.49
N GLN A 306 -10.81 -35.34 27.55
CA GLN A 306 -9.57 -34.64 27.89
C GLN A 306 -8.63 -34.74 26.67
N LYS A 307 -8.22 -33.59 26.12
CA LYS A 307 -7.33 -33.51 24.95
C LYS A 307 -6.00 -34.14 25.34
N ASP A 308 -5.58 -35.17 24.61
CA ASP A 308 -4.33 -35.87 24.85
C ASP A 308 -3.17 -34.89 24.62
N PRO A 309 -2.35 -34.56 25.63
CA PRO A 309 -1.24 -33.64 25.50
C PRO A 309 -0.13 -34.19 24.59
N TYR A 310 -0.07 -35.51 24.34
CA TYR A 310 0.89 -36.11 23.42
C TYR A 310 0.48 -35.92 21.95
N ASP A 311 -0.81 -35.69 21.65
CA ASP A 311 -1.27 -35.36 20.28
C ASP A 311 -0.64 -34.05 19.76
N ASP A 312 -0.33 -33.11 20.65
CA ASP A 312 0.32 -31.85 20.29
C ASP A 312 1.76 -32.06 19.82
N ILE A 313 2.48 -32.99 20.45
CA ILE A 313 3.84 -33.39 20.06
C ILE A 313 3.80 -34.12 18.71
N VAL A 314 2.86 -35.04 18.53
CA VAL A 314 2.66 -35.76 17.25
C VAL A 314 2.36 -34.77 16.11
N PHE A 315 1.50 -33.78 16.36
CA PHE A 315 1.17 -32.76 15.38
C PHE A 315 2.36 -31.86 15.05
N LYS A 316 3.12 -31.39 16.05
CA LYS A 316 4.33 -30.59 15.83
C LYS A 316 5.38 -31.37 15.03
N ALA A 317 5.62 -32.64 15.36
CA ALA A 317 6.53 -33.51 14.61
C ALA A 317 6.09 -33.69 13.15
N TYR A 318 4.79 -33.88 12.90
CA TYR A 318 4.22 -33.93 11.55
C TYR A 318 4.45 -32.63 10.76
N VAL A 319 4.28 -31.46 11.40
CA VAL A 319 4.52 -30.16 10.75
C VAL A 319 6.00 -29.98 10.39
N VAL A 320 6.93 -30.31 11.29
CA VAL A 320 8.37 -30.23 10.98
C VAL A 320 8.72 -31.16 9.83
N LYS A 321 8.23 -32.41 9.86
CA LYS A 321 8.42 -33.39 8.77
C LYS A 321 7.89 -32.89 7.42
N LYS A 322 6.71 -32.25 7.41
CA LYS A 322 6.07 -31.75 6.18
C LYS A 322 6.85 -30.60 5.53
N TYR A 323 7.63 -29.85 6.31
CA TYR A 323 8.39 -28.69 5.84
C TYR A 323 9.90 -28.89 5.98
N ILE A 324 10.38 -30.14 6.02
CA ILE A 324 11.78 -30.48 6.31
C ILE A 324 12.75 -29.79 5.34
N ASP A 325 12.43 -29.75 4.04
CA ASP A 325 13.18 -29.05 2.99
C ASP A 325 13.33 -27.52 3.18
N LYS A 326 12.68 -26.94 4.21
CA LYS A 326 12.75 -25.51 4.57
C LYS A 326 13.61 -25.25 5.80
N PHE A 327 14.07 -26.29 6.49
CA PHE A 327 14.98 -26.16 7.62
C PHE A 327 16.43 -26.29 7.15
N ASP A 328 17.31 -25.49 7.74
CA ASP A 328 18.74 -25.80 7.73
C ASP A 328 19.00 -26.88 8.79
N ARG A 329 20.08 -27.66 8.63
CA ARG A 329 20.42 -28.78 9.52
C ARG A 329 20.43 -28.39 10.99
N ASP A 330 20.98 -27.21 11.31
CA ASP A 330 21.07 -26.69 12.68
C ASP A 330 19.69 -26.29 13.26
N ARG A 331 18.76 -25.78 12.45
CA ARG A 331 17.38 -25.49 12.89
C ARG A 331 16.58 -26.76 13.03
N LEU A 332 16.77 -27.74 12.15
CA LEU A 332 16.10 -29.03 12.24
C LEU A 332 16.50 -29.76 13.53
N GLN A 333 17.80 -29.87 13.82
CA GLN A 333 18.29 -30.47 15.06
C GLN A 333 17.77 -29.77 16.31
N ARG A 334 17.72 -28.43 16.31
CA ARG A 334 17.11 -27.65 17.42
C ARG A 334 15.62 -27.92 17.57
N ALA A 335 14.87 -28.04 16.47
CA ALA A 335 13.44 -28.35 16.51
C ALA A 335 13.18 -29.76 17.08
N VAL A 336 13.98 -30.75 16.69
CA VAL A 336 13.91 -32.11 17.26
C VAL A 336 14.24 -32.10 18.75
N GLN A 337 15.28 -31.37 19.16
CA GLN A 337 15.68 -31.25 20.56
C GLN A 337 14.59 -30.63 21.44
N LEU A 338 13.92 -29.57 20.96
CA LEU A 338 12.81 -28.94 21.68
C LEU A 338 11.62 -29.89 21.85
N LEU A 339 11.33 -30.73 20.85
CA LEU A 339 10.26 -31.73 20.95
C LEU A 339 10.62 -32.86 21.93
N LYS A 340 11.89 -33.28 21.99
CA LYS A 340 12.40 -34.23 22.99
C LYS A 340 12.24 -33.67 24.41
N GLU A 341 12.62 -32.42 24.64
CA GLU A 341 12.50 -31.76 25.94
C GLU A 341 11.03 -31.58 26.38
N GLU A 342 10.14 -31.24 25.43
CA GLU A 342 8.70 -31.13 25.70
C GLU A 342 8.08 -32.49 26.04
N TYR A 343 8.48 -33.56 25.33
CA TYR A 343 8.08 -34.93 25.63
C TYR A 343 8.54 -35.37 27.02
N GLU A 344 9.81 -35.18 27.36
CA GLU A 344 10.37 -35.54 28.67
C GLU A 344 9.66 -34.78 29.80
N ARG A 345 9.33 -33.51 29.57
CA ARG A 345 8.54 -32.71 30.53
C ARG A 345 7.16 -33.31 30.76
N LEU A 346 6.43 -33.73 29.73
CA LEU A 346 5.11 -34.37 29.87
C LEU A 346 5.20 -35.73 30.56
N VAL A 347 6.23 -36.52 30.24
CA VAL A 347 6.46 -37.82 30.88
C VAL A 347 6.79 -37.67 32.35
N SER A 348 7.68 -36.73 32.70
CA SER A 348 8.07 -36.47 34.09
C SER A 348 6.92 -35.92 34.94
N ALA A 349 6.01 -35.16 34.32
CA ALA A 349 4.79 -34.66 34.95
C ALA A 349 3.68 -35.73 35.09
N GLY A 350 3.89 -36.94 34.58
CA GLY A 350 2.88 -38.01 34.63
C GLY A 350 1.64 -37.72 33.80
N ALA A 351 1.75 -36.91 32.74
CA ALA A 351 0.60 -36.54 31.91
C ALA A 351 -0.08 -37.78 31.29
N PRO A 352 -1.43 -37.89 31.35
CA PRO A 352 -2.17 -39.00 30.76
C PRO A 352 -2.24 -38.87 29.23
N GLY A 353 -2.15 -39.97 28.50
CA GLY A 353 -2.27 -40.01 27.03
C GLY A 353 -1.29 -40.97 26.33
N ASP A 354 -1.25 -40.94 25.00
CA ASP A 354 -0.47 -41.85 24.16
C ASP A 354 1.00 -41.41 24.01
N LYS A 355 1.79 -41.80 25.00
CA LYS A 355 3.24 -41.63 25.03
C LYS A 355 3.96 -42.30 23.85
N TRP A 356 3.40 -43.38 23.31
CA TRP A 356 4.07 -44.24 22.34
C TRP A 356 4.04 -43.61 20.94
N SER A 357 2.90 -43.01 20.58
CA SER A 357 2.75 -42.27 19.33
C SER A 357 3.68 -41.04 19.26
N ALA A 358 3.77 -40.27 20.35
CA ALA A 358 4.65 -39.11 20.42
C ALA A 358 6.14 -39.47 20.30
N ILE A 359 6.62 -40.49 21.03
CA ILE A 359 8.04 -40.87 20.97
C ILE A 359 8.43 -41.45 19.60
N ASN A 360 7.53 -42.20 18.94
CA ASN A 360 7.80 -42.71 17.61
C ASN A 360 7.87 -41.59 16.57
N SER A 361 7.01 -40.57 16.68
CA SER A 361 7.03 -39.41 15.80
C SER A 361 8.33 -38.60 15.94
N ILE A 362 8.83 -38.46 17.18
CA ILE A 362 10.13 -37.82 17.45
C ILE A 362 11.28 -38.66 16.88
N LYS A 363 11.29 -39.98 17.07
CA LYS A 363 12.33 -40.87 16.52
C LYS A 363 12.39 -40.87 15.00
N GLU A 364 11.24 -40.83 14.34
CA GLU A 364 11.18 -40.74 12.88
C GLU A 364 11.77 -39.41 12.39
N LEU A 365 11.46 -38.31 13.09
CA LEU A 365 12.00 -36.99 12.76
C LEU A 365 13.52 -36.88 13.03
N ASP A 366 14.01 -37.51 14.10
CA ASP A 366 15.43 -37.60 14.44
C ASP A 366 16.22 -38.36 13.36
N ALA A 367 15.68 -39.50 12.91
CA ALA A 367 16.28 -40.28 11.83
C ALA A 367 16.32 -39.51 10.49
N LEU A 368 15.33 -38.69 10.21
CA LEU A 368 15.34 -37.82 9.01
C LEU A 368 16.34 -36.68 9.14
N ALA A 369 16.50 -36.10 10.33
CA ALA A 369 17.47 -35.05 10.61
C ALA A 369 18.94 -35.53 10.57
N GLU A 370 19.17 -36.85 10.70
CA GLU A 370 20.49 -37.46 10.54
C GLU A 370 20.85 -37.73 9.06
N LEU A 371 19.86 -37.78 8.17
CA LEU A 371 20.04 -38.03 6.73
C LEU A 371 20.27 -36.75 5.90
N GLU A 372 19.87 -35.58 6.43
CA GLU A 372 20.19 -34.23 5.92
C GLU A 372 21.50 -33.67 6.52
#